data_AF-A0A0H4BIG4-F1
#
_entry.id   AF-A0A0H4BIG4-F1
#
_cell.length_a   1.000
_cell.length_b   1.000
_cell.length_c   1.000
_cell.angle_alpha   90.00
_cell.angle_beta   90.00
_cell.angle_gamma   90.00
#
_symmetry.space_group_name_H-M   'P 1'
#
loop_
_entity.id
_entity.type
_entity.pdbx_description
1 polymer ?
#
loop_
_entity_poly.entity_id
_entity_poly.type
_entity_poly.pdbx_seq_one_letter_code
_entity_poly.pdbx_strand_id
1 'polypeptide(L)'
;MLVYAGLFYSNAKRTVPVSSEIDDSIYQSREQAEAAANEWISLGGVYVVETLTTVRRTVPVTAIEKKKLKSQIEQSMRKKIEAEYNRCLQRAENSLAKELCSFGPPEAAVGDDVKIPQKKTIQDRKVRTIEYQRRECADDQELRSFECIELDVARGEIVSLSEEGEEIPVKVFRQFRY
;
A
#
# COMPACT_ATOMS: atom_id res chain seq x y z
N MET A 1 9.52 28.83 10.94
CA MET A 1 9.70 28.61 9.49
C MET A 1 11.19 28.66 9.23
N LEU A 2 11.90 27.56 8.99
CA LEU A 2 11.81 26.70 7.81
C LEU A 2 11.87 25.20 8.15
N VAL A 3 11.10 24.43 7.39
CA VAL A 3 11.00 22.96 7.34
C VAL A 3 11.84 22.48 6.13
N TYR A 4 12.25 21.20 6.12
CA TYR A 4 12.91 20.42 5.04
C TYR A 4 14.44 20.58 4.95
N ALA A 5 15.28 19.54 4.99
CA ALA A 5 15.13 18.11 4.68
C ALA A 5 15.78 17.24 5.78
N GLY A 6 15.11 16.19 6.29
CA GLY A 6 15.22 14.84 5.72
C GLY A 6 16.01 13.93 6.68
N LEU A 7 15.56 13.66 7.90
CA LEU A 7 14.64 12.55 8.21
C LEU A 7 15.05 11.17 7.64
N PHE A 8 16.32 10.76 7.72
CA PHE A 8 16.70 9.32 7.61
C PHE A 8 17.84 8.85 8.54
N TYR A 9 18.44 9.73 9.36
CA TYR A 9 19.59 9.37 10.21
C TYR A 9 19.26 8.95 11.65
N SER A 10 18.00 9.01 12.09
CA SER A 10 17.71 8.86 13.54
C SER A 10 17.70 7.41 14.02
N ASN A 11 17.70 6.44 13.12
CA ASN A 11 17.29 5.08 13.47
C ASN A 11 18.31 4.00 13.08
N ALA A 12 19.19 4.19 12.09
CA ALA A 12 20.21 3.20 11.77
C ALA A 12 21.14 2.94 12.98
N LYS A 13 21.03 1.77 13.60
CA LYS A 13 21.94 1.34 14.67
C LYS A 13 23.38 1.41 14.16
N ARG A 14 24.15 2.39 14.65
CA ARG A 14 25.62 2.44 14.51
C ARG A 14 26.23 1.25 15.26
N THR A 15 26.30 0.09 14.61
CA THR A 15 27.36 -0.87 14.90
C THR A 15 28.59 -0.36 14.15
N VAL A 16 29.53 0.27 14.87
CA VAL A 16 30.83 0.66 14.31
C VAL A 16 31.46 -0.59 13.68
N PRO A 17 31.57 -0.69 12.34
CA PRO A 17 32.15 -1.87 11.74
C PRO A 17 33.67 -1.85 11.92
N VAL A 18 34.22 -3.05 11.93
CA VAL A 18 35.65 -3.35 12.12
C VAL A 18 36.48 -2.63 11.06
N SER A 19 37.71 -2.27 11.43
CA SER A 19 38.70 -1.43 10.73
C SER A 19 39.03 -1.73 9.26
N SER A 20 38.37 -2.70 8.60
CA SER A 20 38.58 -3.06 7.20
C SER A 20 37.80 -2.19 6.19
N GLU A 21 36.99 -1.24 6.65
CA GLU A 21 36.08 -0.45 5.79
C GLU A 21 36.42 1.06 5.71
N ILE A 22 37.49 1.51 6.37
CA ILE A 22 37.95 2.90 6.29
C ILE A 22 38.83 3.05 5.05
N ASP A 23 38.54 4.04 4.21
CA ASP A 23 39.47 4.44 3.17
C ASP A 23 40.61 5.21 3.83
N ASP A 24 41.81 4.63 3.85
CA ASP A 24 42.99 5.24 4.48
C ASP A 24 43.53 6.43 3.69
N SER A 25 42.94 6.76 2.52
CA SER A 25 43.35 7.92 1.75
C SER A 25 42.94 9.24 2.43
N ILE A 26 43.94 10.08 2.71
CA ILE A 26 43.77 11.45 3.21
C ILE A 26 43.89 12.40 2.02
N TYR A 27 42.85 13.16 1.77
CA TYR A 27 42.78 14.17 0.72
C TYR A 27 43.48 15.46 1.16
N GLN A 28 43.93 16.27 0.19
CA GLN A 28 44.68 17.50 0.51
C GLN A 28 43.77 18.68 0.87
N SER A 29 42.47 18.58 0.56
CA SER A 29 41.47 19.60 0.89
C SER A 29 40.09 18.98 1.07
N ARG A 30 39.20 19.74 1.72
CA ARG A 30 37.79 19.38 1.89
C ARG A 30 37.11 19.13 0.55
N GLU A 31 37.35 19.98 -0.44
CA GLU A 31 36.72 19.88 -1.76
C GLU A 31 37.11 18.59 -2.48
N GLN A 32 38.35 18.13 -2.30
CA GLN A 32 38.80 16.86 -2.86
C GLN A 32 38.11 15.66 -2.19
N ALA A 33 38.00 15.68 -0.86
CA ALA A 33 37.28 14.64 -0.14
C ALA A 33 35.77 14.63 -0.49
N GLU A 34 35.16 15.81 -0.63
CA GLU A 34 33.76 15.95 -1.03
C GLU A 34 33.52 15.42 -2.46
N ALA A 35 34.42 15.73 -3.39
CA ALA A 35 34.35 15.23 -4.76
C ALA A 35 34.45 13.70 -4.80
N ALA A 36 35.37 13.11 -4.05
CA ALA A 36 35.52 11.65 -3.97
C ALA A 36 34.31 10.97 -3.31
N ALA A 37 33.75 11.58 -2.25
CA ALA A 37 32.53 11.11 -1.60
C ALA A 37 31.33 11.13 -2.58
N ASN A 38 31.17 12.23 -3.33
CA ASN A 38 30.11 12.37 -4.33
C ASN A 38 30.28 11.39 -5.51
N GLU A 39 31.50 11.18 -5.99
CA GLU A 39 31.79 10.15 -7.00
C GLU A 39 31.40 8.76 -6.48
N TRP A 40 31.81 8.44 -5.25
CA TRP A 40 31.46 7.18 -4.61
C TRP A 40 29.93 7.00 -4.49
N ILE A 41 29.18 8.04 -4.11
CA ILE A 41 27.71 8.01 -4.09
C ILE A 41 27.15 7.65 -5.47
N SER A 42 27.61 8.36 -6.51
CA SER A 42 27.10 8.20 -7.88
C SER A 42 27.28 6.78 -8.43
N LEU A 43 28.35 6.09 -8.02
CA LEU A 43 28.64 4.71 -8.41
C LEU A 43 27.75 3.67 -7.70
N GLY A 44 27.12 4.02 -6.58
CA GLY A 44 26.29 3.11 -5.78
C GLY A 44 24.95 2.76 -6.42
N GLY A 45 24.45 3.62 -7.31
CA GLY A 45 23.14 3.48 -7.92
C GLY A 45 21.98 3.84 -6.97
N VAL A 46 20.77 3.60 -7.45
CA VAL A 46 19.53 3.97 -6.76
C VAL A 46 18.69 2.75 -6.37
N TYR A 47 17.85 2.92 -5.37
CA TYR A 47 16.75 2.02 -5.04
C TYR A 47 15.43 2.78 -5.05
N VAL A 48 14.33 2.06 -5.18
CA VAL A 48 13.00 2.64 -5.34
C VAL A 48 12.17 2.30 -4.12
N VAL A 49 11.51 3.30 -3.54
CA VAL A 49 10.55 3.09 -2.46
C VAL A 49 9.13 3.22 -3.01
N GLU A 50 8.34 2.17 -2.80
CA GLU A 50 6.91 2.17 -3.11
C GLU A 50 6.08 2.37 -1.85
N THR A 51 5.23 3.39 -1.89
CA THR A 51 4.24 3.70 -0.85
C THR A 51 2.84 3.45 -1.39
N LEU A 52 2.12 2.54 -0.73
CA LEU A 52 0.74 2.21 -1.05
C LEU A 52 -0.21 3.03 -0.17
N THR A 53 -0.90 4.01 -0.75
CA THR A 53 -1.97 4.74 -0.06
C THR A 53 -3.33 4.24 -0.53
N THR A 54 -4.15 3.83 0.43
CA THR A 54 -5.56 3.51 0.17
C THR A 54 -6.41 4.75 0.40
N VAL A 55 -7.10 5.23 -0.63
CA VAL A 55 -8.07 6.33 -0.50
C VAL A 55 -9.48 5.77 -0.61
N ARG A 56 -10.26 5.92 0.46
CA ARG A 56 -11.69 5.58 0.45
C ARG A 56 -12.50 6.84 0.17
N ARG A 57 -13.32 6.81 -0.87
CA ARG A 57 -14.28 7.88 -1.16
C ARG A 57 -15.70 7.33 -1.26
N THR A 58 -16.64 8.08 -0.72
CA THR A 58 -18.06 7.74 -0.79
C THR A 58 -18.68 8.56 -1.92
N VAL A 59 -19.21 7.92 -2.94
CA VAL A 59 -19.85 8.58 -4.09
C VAL A 59 -21.32 8.19 -4.22
N PRO A 60 -22.19 9.08 -4.73
CA PRO A 60 -23.58 8.73 -4.97
C PRO A 60 -23.69 7.65 -6.05
N VAL A 61 -24.67 6.74 -5.89
CA VAL A 61 -24.99 5.72 -6.89
C VAL A 61 -25.70 6.40 -8.07
N THR A 62 -25.22 6.14 -9.29
CA THR A 62 -25.79 6.73 -10.51
C THR A 62 -27.19 6.17 -10.80
N ALA A 63 -27.98 6.86 -11.63
CA ALA A 63 -29.33 6.40 -11.98
C ALA A 63 -29.32 5.03 -12.69
N ILE A 64 -28.31 4.77 -13.53
CA ILE A 64 -28.14 3.49 -14.23
C ILE A 64 -27.85 2.37 -13.23
N GLU A 65 -26.95 2.62 -12.27
CA GLU A 65 -26.61 1.65 -11.22
C GLU A 65 -27.79 1.37 -10.30
N LYS A 66 -28.58 2.41 -9.94
CA LYS A 66 -29.82 2.22 -9.18
C LYS A 66 -30.81 1.32 -9.91
N LYS A 67 -31.00 1.51 -11.22
CA LYS A 67 -31.86 0.63 -12.05
C LYS A 67 -31.34 -0.80 -12.07
N LYS A 68 -30.04 -1.00 -12.21
CA LYS A 68 -29.40 -2.32 -12.20
C LYS A 68 -29.60 -3.03 -10.85
N LEU A 69 -29.36 -2.33 -9.74
CA LEU A 69 -29.59 -2.85 -8.39
C LEU A 69 -31.07 -3.23 -8.18
N LYS A 70 -32.00 -2.38 -8.61
CA LYS A 70 -33.44 -2.67 -8.54
C LYS A 70 -33.79 -3.94 -9.30
N SER A 71 -33.29 -4.08 -10.54
CA SER A 71 -33.52 -5.28 -11.35
C SER A 71 -32.95 -6.54 -10.69
N GLN A 72 -31.76 -6.47 -10.08
CA GLN A 72 -31.17 -7.60 -9.34
C GLN A 72 -32.01 -7.98 -8.11
N ILE A 73 -32.53 -6.99 -7.37
CA ILE A 73 -33.43 -7.22 -6.24
C ILE A 73 -34.72 -7.90 -6.72
N GLU A 74 -35.35 -7.38 -7.77
CA GLU A 74 -36.57 -7.97 -8.35
C GLU A 74 -36.34 -9.41 -8.83
N GLN A 75 -35.21 -9.69 -9.49
CA GLN A 75 -34.84 -11.05 -9.89
C GLN A 75 -34.63 -11.98 -8.68
N SER A 76 -33.98 -11.49 -7.62
CA SER A 76 -33.79 -12.25 -6.38
C SER A 76 -35.13 -12.58 -5.72
N MET A 77 -36.05 -11.61 -5.66
CA MET A 77 -37.39 -11.80 -5.13
C MET A 77 -38.19 -12.82 -5.94
N ARG A 78 -38.16 -12.73 -7.28
CA ARG A 78 -38.81 -13.73 -8.15
C ARG A 78 -38.28 -15.14 -7.89
N LYS A 79 -36.96 -15.30 -7.79
CA LYS A 79 -36.35 -16.61 -7.46
C LYS A 79 -36.79 -17.15 -6.11
N LYS A 80 -36.94 -16.28 -5.10
CA LYS A 80 -37.48 -16.69 -3.78
C LYS A 80 -38.91 -17.17 -3.89
N ILE A 81 -39.78 -16.42 -4.57
CA ILE A 81 -41.18 -16.78 -4.80
C ILE A 81 -41.28 -18.11 -5.55
N GLU A 82 -40.51 -18.28 -6.63
CA GLU A 82 -40.45 -19.55 -7.38
C GLU A 82 -39.97 -20.72 -6.51
N ALA A 83 -38.97 -20.51 -5.66
CA ALA A 83 -38.48 -21.53 -4.74
C ALA A 83 -39.54 -21.90 -3.69
N GLU A 84 -40.25 -20.93 -3.13
CA GLU A 84 -41.35 -21.16 -2.18
C GLU A 84 -42.53 -21.89 -2.84
N TYR A 85 -42.90 -21.47 -4.05
CA TYR A 85 -43.92 -22.13 -4.86
C TYR A 85 -43.54 -23.60 -5.14
N ASN A 86 -42.32 -23.85 -5.60
CA ASN A 86 -41.82 -25.21 -5.84
C ASN A 86 -41.79 -26.05 -4.56
N ARG A 87 -41.42 -25.45 -3.42
CA ARG A 87 -41.45 -26.12 -2.11
C ARG A 87 -42.87 -26.49 -1.70
N CYS A 88 -43.85 -25.63 -1.98
CA CYS A 88 -45.26 -25.92 -1.74
C CYS A 88 -45.73 -27.10 -2.62
N LEU A 89 -45.42 -27.07 -3.91
CA LEU A 89 -45.77 -28.15 -4.83
C LEU A 89 -45.19 -29.51 -4.42
N GLN A 90 -43.96 -29.52 -3.91
CA GLN A 90 -43.32 -30.75 -3.40
C GLN A 90 -44.02 -31.33 -2.15
N ARG A 91 -44.68 -30.48 -1.34
CA ARG A 91 -45.40 -30.88 -0.12
C ARG A 91 -46.88 -31.15 -0.37
N ALA A 92 -47.43 -30.75 -1.52
CA ALA A 92 -48.84 -30.87 -1.81
C ALA A 92 -49.23 -32.32 -2.15
N GLU A 93 -50.05 -32.92 -1.28
CA GLU A 93 -50.43 -34.34 -1.37
C GLU A 93 -51.50 -34.64 -2.43
N ASN A 94 -52.30 -33.65 -2.83
CA ASN A 94 -53.41 -33.82 -3.76
C ASN A 94 -53.55 -32.64 -4.76
N SER A 95 -54.40 -32.81 -5.78
CA SER A 95 -54.59 -31.79 -6.82
C SER A 95 -55.09 -30.47 -6.27
N LEU A 96 -55.98 -30.50 -5.26
CA LEU A 96 -56.51 -29.30 -4.63
C LEU A 96 -55.42 -28.51 -3.89
N ALA A 97 -54.54 -29.20 -3.16
CA ALA A 97 -53.41 -28.59 -2.45
C ALA A 97 -52.40 -27.96 -3.41
N LYS A 98 -52.20 -28.54 -4.61
CA LYS A 98 -51.35 -27.96 -5.66
C LYS A 98 -51.94 -26.67 -6.21
N GLU A 99 -53.24 -26.63 -6.45
CA GLU A 99 -53.94 -25.40 -6.87
C GLU A 99 -53.82 -24.31 -5.80
N LEU A 100 -53.90 -24.68 -4.52
CA LEU A 100 -53.75 -23.74 -3.40
C LEU A 100 -52.33 -23.14 -3.29
N CYS A 101 -51.29 -23.81 -3.79
CA CYS A 101 -49.93 -23.25 -3.84
C CYS A 101 -49.82 -22.01 -4.73
N SER A 102 -50.70 -21.84 -5.73
CA SER A 102 -50.68 -20.70 -6.66
C SER A 102 -51.16 -19.39 -6.01
N PHE A 103 -51.89 -19.48 -4.90
CA PHE A 103 -52.37 -18.32 -4.15
C PHE A 103 -51.28 -17.65 -3.30
N GLY A 104 -50.07 -18.21 -3.34
CA GLY A 104 -48.90 -17.68 -2.63
C GLY A 104 -49.01 -17.87 -1.11
N PRO A 105 -47.90 -17.72 -0.38
CA PRO A 105 -47.94 -17.74 1.07
C PRO A 105 -48.75 -16.55 1.62
N PRO A 106 -49.64 -16.77 2.62
CA PRO A 106 -50.24 -15.67 3.37
C PRO A 106 -49.11 -15.01 4.15
N GLU A 107 -48.82 -13.76 3.83
CA GLU A 107 -47.88 -12.92 4.58
C GLU A 107 -46.42 -13.41 4.63
N ALA A 108 -45.91 -14.15 3.63
CA ALA A 108 -44.46 -14.30 3.55
C ALA A 108 -43.84 -12.96 3.15
N ALA A 109 -43.33 -12.27 4.17
CA ALA A 109 -42.09 -11.52 4.07
C ALA A 109 -41.98 -10.70 2.77
N VAL A 110 -42.85 -9.70 2.64
CA VAL A 110 -42.41 -8.40 2.08
C VAL A 110 -41.39 -7.82 3.07
N GLY A 111 -40.32 -8.59 3.29
CA GLY A 111 -39.33 -8.42 4.31
C GLY A 111 -38.43 -7.34 3.80
N ASP A 112 -38.63 -6.17 4.41
CA ASP A 112 -37.94 -4.91 4.19
C ASP A 112 -37.91 -4.48 2.72
N ASP A 113 -38.47 -3.30 2.45
CA ASP A 113 -38.06 -2.53 1.27
C ASP A 113 -36.53 -2.58 1.22
N VAL A 114 -35.96 -3.39 0.31
CA VAL A 114 -34.52 -3.57 0.22
C VAL A 114 -33.97 -2.21 -0.17
N LYS A 115 -33.51 -1.47 0.84
CA LYS A 115 -33.12 -0.07 0.69
C LYS A 115 -31.95 -0.03 -0.28
N ILE A 116 -32.22 0.41 -1.50
CA ILE A 116 -31.18 0.59 -2.50
C ILE A 116 -30.18 1.60 -1.92
N PRO A 117 -28.91 1.21 -1.75
CA PRO A 117 -27.91 2.11 -1.17
C PRO A 117 -27.81 3.37 -2.02
N GLN A 118 -27.91 4.53 -1.36
CA GLN A 118 -27.82 5.82 -2.05
C GLN A 118 -26.38 6.19 -2.41
N LYS A 119 -25.42 5.64 -1.66
CA LYS A 119 -23.99 5.89 -1.82
C LYS A 119 -23.24 4.56 -1.91
N LYS A 120 -22.18 4.54 -2.70
CA LYS A 120 -21.22 3.45 -2.76
C LYS A 120 -19.85 3.95 -2.30
N THR A 121 -19.12 3.08 -1.61
CA THR A 121 -17.72 3.35 -1.26
C THR A 121 -16.84 2.82 -2.38
N ILE A 122 -16.01 3.70 -2.94
CA ILE A 122 -14.95 3.33 -3.86
C ILE A 122 -13.64 3.36 -3.08
N GLN A 123 -12.88 2.28 -3.19
CA GLN A 123 -11.54 2.18 -2.64
C GLN A 123 -10.56 2.27 -3.79
N ASP A 124 -9.90 3.42 -3.90
CA ASP A 124 -8.85 3.65 -4.90
C ASP A 124 -7.50 3.34 -4.25
N ARG A 125 -6.71 2.46 -4.87
CA ARG A 125 -5.32 2.22 -4.48
C ARG A 125 -4.43 3.16 -5.27
N LYS A 126 -3.63 3.96 -4.57
CA LYS A 126 -2.63 4.83 -5.18
C LYS A 126 -1.24 4.31 -4.80
N VAL A 127 -0.44 4.03 -5.81
CA VAL A 127 0.97 3.70 -5.65
C VAL A 127 1.76 4.99 -5.88
N ARG A 128 2.59 5.38 -4.92
CA ARG A 128 3.58 6.43 -5.09
C ARG A 128 4.96 5.81 -5.07
N THR A 129 5.77 6.18 -6.05
CA THR A 129 7.12 5.65 -6.24
C THR A 129 8.11 6.80 -6.11
N ILE A 130 9.14 6.64 -5.29
CA ILE A 130 10.20 7.64 -5.08
C ILE A 130 11.55 6.94 -5.20
N GLU A 131 12.49 7.53 -5.94
CA GLU A 131 13.85 7.01 -6.09
C GLU A 131 14.79 7.63 -5.06
N TYR A 132 15.64 6.82 -4.46
CA TYR A 132 16.62 7.21 -3.45
C TYR A 132 18.02 6.72 -3.85
N GLN A 133 19.05 7.49 -3.48
CA GLN A 133 20.43 7.05 -3.64
C GLN A 133 20.73 5.93 -2.65
N ARG A 134 21.41 4.88 -3.11
CA ARG A 134 21.81 3.76 -2.24
C ARG A 134 22.91 4.14 -1.25
N ARG A 135 23.72 5.12 -1.62
CA ARG A 135 24.86 5.63 -0.86
C ARG A 135 24.59 7.06 -0.42
N GLU A 136 24.94 7.36 0.81
CA GLU A 136 24.77 8.69 1.40
C GLU A 136 26.01 9.06 2.20
N CYS A 137 26.31 10.36 2.31
CA CYS A 137 27.43 10.89 3.05
C CYS A 137 27.01 12.08 3.93
N ALA A 138 27.63 12.20 5.10
CA ALA A 138 27.49 13.32 6.02
C ALA A 138 28.87 13.93 6.33
N ASP A 139 28.95 15.26 6.39
CA ASP A 139 30.15 15.99 6.78
C ASP A 139 30.32 15.97 8.31
N ASP A 140 31.41 15.36 8.78
CA ASP A 140 31.86 15.41 10.17
C ASP A 140 33.00 16.43 10.28
N GLN A 141 32.66 17.60 10.82
CA GLN A 141 33.59 18.72 10.97
C GLN A 141 34.64 18.50 12.06
N GLU A 142 34.34 17.69 13.09
CA GLU A 142 35.28 17.41 14.18
C GLU A 142 36.40 16.49 13.69
N LEU A 143 36.03 15.48 12.90
CA LEU A 143 36.95 14.51 12.31
C LEU A 143 37.55 14.95 10.97
N ARG A 144 37.14 16.11 10.45
CA ARG A 144 37.49 16.61 9.10
C ARG A 144 37.31 15.51 8.05
N SER A 145 36.11 14.97 8.00
CA SER A 145 35.84 13.82 7.15
C SER A 145 34.41 13.77 6.68
N PHE A 146 34.19 13.17 5.52
CA PHE A 146 32.87 12.73 5.11
C PHE A 146 32.66 11.28 5.54
N GLU A 147 31.69 11.04 6.41
CA GLU A 147 31.23 9.71 6.79
C GLU A 147 30.13 9.25 5.84
N CYS A 148 30.37 8.14 5.17
CA CYS A 148 29.53 7.63 4.10
C CYS A 148 29.07 6.21 4.37
N ILE A 149 27.84 5.89 3.96
CA ILE A 149 27.25 4.56 4.11
C ILE A 149 26.67 4.06 2.79
N GLU A 150 26.73 2.74 2.57
CA GLU A 150 25.97 2.03 1.55
C GLU A 150 24.94 1.15 2.24
N LEU A 151 23.67 1.27 1.84
CA LEU A 151 22.61 0.42 2.35
C LEU A 151 22.63 -0.97 1.70
N ASP A 152 22.23 -2.00 2.45
CA ASP A 152 22.16 -3.39 1.99
C ASP A 152 20.87 -3.67 1.21
N VAL A 153 20.79 -3.04 0.04
CA VAL A 153 19.66 -3.15 -0.90
C VAL A 153 20.23 -3.56 -2.25
N ALA A 154 19.62 -4.47 -3.00
CA ALA A 154 20.10 -4.81 -4.34
C ALA A 154 19.98 -3.61 -5.30
N ARG A 155 20.84 -3.55 -6.32
CA ARG A 155 20.84 -2.43 -7.27
C ARG A 155 19.55 -2.45 -8.08
N GLY A 156 18.79 -1.35 -8.07
CA GLY A 156 17.49 -1.26 -8.76
C GLY A 156 16.37 -2.03 -8.05
N GLU A 157 16.56 -2.41 -6.79
CA GLU A 157 15.51 -3.06 -6.00
C GLU A 157 14.40 -2.07 -5.63
N ILE A 158 13.19 -2.61 -5.53
CA ILE A 158 12.01 -1.89 -5.08
C ILE A 158 11.72 -2.33 -3.64
N VAL A 159 11.88 -1.39 -2.70
CA VAL A 159 11.61 -1.59 -1.28
C VAL A 159 10.20 -1.07 -0.98
N SER A 160 9.36 -1.93 -0.41
CA SER A 160 8.05 -1.52 0.07
C SER A 160 8.16 -0.97 1.49
N LEU A 161 7.72 0.26 1.71
CA LEU A 161 7.71 0.84 3.07
C LEU A 161 6.54 0.23 3.84
N SER A 162 6.79 -0.79 4.67
CA SER A 162 5.81 -1.32 5.61
C SER A 162 5.61 -0.32 6.75
N GLU A 163 4.40 -0.26 7.33
CA GLU A 163 4.10 0.64 8.46
C GLU A 163 4.97 0.35 9.71
N GLU A 164 5.63 -0.80 9.76
CA GLU A 164 6.48 -1.25 10.86
C GLU A 164 7.91 -0.72 10.80
N GLY A 165 8.29 0.02 9.75
CA GLY A 165 9.53 0.81 9.74
C GLY A 165 10.78 -0.04 9.92
N GLU A 166 10.87 -1.18 9.23
CA GLU A 166 12.10 -1.97 9.23
C GLU A 166 13.25 -1.12 8.66
N GLU A 167 14.22 -0.83 9.52
CA GLU A 167 15.43 -0.11 9.15
C GLU A 167 16.24 -0.94 8.17
N ILE A 168 16.59 -0.32 7.04
CA ILE A 168 17.45 -0.96 6.04
C ILE A 168 18.86 -1.09 6.64
N PRO A 169 19.44 -2.31 6.70
CA PRO A 169 20.76 -2.49 7.27
C PRO A 169 21.84 -1.80 6.45
N VAL A 170 22.90 -1.34 7.13
CA VAL A 170 24.08 -0.79 6.48
C VAL A 170 24.96 -1.94 6.00
N LYS A 171 25.32 -1.90 4.72
CA LYS A 171 26.20 -2.88 4.07
C LYS A 171 27.67 -2.52 4.19
N VAL A 172 27.99 -1.24 3.99
CA VAL A 172 29.37 -0.73 3.97
C VAL A 172 29.39 0.65 4.61
N PHE A 173 30.39 0.90 5.44
CA PHE A 173 30.75 2.25 5.90
C PHE A 173 32.05 2.70 5.19
N ARG A 174 32.22 3.98 4.91
CA ARG A 174 33.47 4.54 4.36
C ARG A 174 33.68 5.96 4.86
N GLN A 175 34.93 6.33 5.12
CA GLN A 175 35.29 7.67 5.59
C GLN A 175 36.28 8.31 4.61
N PHE A 176 36.02 9.55 4.20
CA PHE A 176 36.90 10.34 3.32
C PHE A 176 37.48 11.53 4.11
N ARG A 177 38.76 11.47 4.49
CA ARG A 177 39.40 12.44 5.42
C ARG A 177 40.18 13.53 4.69
N TYR A 178 40.28 14.73 5.27
CA TYR A 178 41.03 15.87 4.70
C TYR A 178 41.71 16.76 5.75
#